data_AF-A0A5N7Z8S8-F1
#
_entry.id   AF-A0A5N7Z8S8-F1
#
_cell.length_a   1.000
_cell.length_b   1.000
_cell.length_c   1.000
_cell.angle_alpha   90.00
_cell.angle_beta   90.00
_cell.angle_gamma   90.00
#
_symmetry.space_group_name_H-M   'P 1'
#
loop_
_entity.id
_entity.type
_entity.pdbx_description
1 polymer ?
#
loop_
_entity_poly.entity_id
_entity_poly.type
_entity_poly.pdbx_seq_one_letter_code
_entity_poly.pdbx_strand_id
1 'polypeptide(L)'
;MSGLPDESFRDSIGTIDKEGKRAWVFPKIPKGKFYEKRKLVSYFLLAFLFSAPFIKINGNQFLLFNVLDRKFNFFGFPFWPQDFHLVVISMIVGVVFVTLFTVAFGRIFCGWICPQTIFMEMVFRRIEFWIDGDRGAQMRLAKQEWNAEKIRKRVTKWIVFFIISFLIANVFLAYLVGSDHVLEMVKEGPFHNTNTLIALLIFTAVFYFVFAWLREQVCIIACPYGRMQGVLLDNKTINVAHDYVRGEGEKGRAKFNKKEDRKVLGKGDCIDCKQCVH
;
A
#
# COMPACT_ATOMS: atom_id res chain seq x y z
N MET A 1 1.86 -9.08 42.33
CA MET A 1 2.14 -8.29 41.12
C MET A 1 0.93 -8.42 40.22
N SER A 2 0.34 -7.28 39.89
CA SER A 2 -0.97 -7.09 39.25
C SER A 2 -1.19 -7.97 38.02
N GLY A 3 -2.20 -8.84 38.07
CA GLY A 3 -2.76 -9.58 36.93
C GLY A 3 -3.57 -8.68 35.99
N LEU A 4 -3.07 -7.48 35.71
CA LEU A 4 -3.60 -6.66 34.63
C LEU A 4 -3.07 -7.24 33.32
N PRO A 5 -3.92 -7.37 32.28
CA PRO A 5 -3.42 -7.71 30.95
C PRO A 5 -2.37 -6.69 30.56
N ASP A 6 -1.22 -7.18 30.08
CA ASP A 6 -0.13 -6.33 29.60
C ASP A 6 -0.65 -5.43 28.47
N GLU A 7 -1.00 -4.18 28.76
CA GLU A 7 -1.53 -3.23 27.78
C GLU A 7 -0.42 -2.61 26.91
N SER A 8 0.85 -2.99 27.11
CA SER A 8 2.00 -2.42 26.38
C SER A 8 1.94 -2.61 24.85
N PHE A 9 1.12 -3.56 24.37
CA PHE A 9 0.87 -3.74 22.93
C PHE A 9 0.09 -2.59 22.29
N ARG A 10 -0.61 -1.75 23.09
CA ARG A 10 -1.36 -0.59 22.61
C ARG A 10 -0.50 0.66 22.49
N ASP A 11 0.56 0.72 23.29
CA ASP A 11 1.44 1.89 23.42
C ASP A 11 2.63 1.88 22.46
N SER A 12 2.87 0.76 21.76
CA SER A 12 3.99 0.62 20.83
C SER A 12 3.54 0.35 19.40
N ILE A 13 4.06 1.15 18.47
CA ILE A 13 3.87 0.91 17.04
C ILE A 13 4.74 -0.28 16.65
N GLY A 14 4.18 -1.33 16.05
CA GLY A 14 4.91 -2.55 15.68
C GLY A 14 6.09 -2.38 14.69
N THR A 15 6.34 -1.16 14.20
CA THR A 15 7.51 -0.79 13.38
C THR A 15 8.58 -0.02 14.16
N ILE A 16 8.46 0.07 15.47
CA ILE A 16 9.38 0.76 16.38
C ILE A 16 9.86 -0.28 17.41
N ASP A 17 11.18 -0.37 17.59
CA ASP A 17 11.80 -1.24 18.59
C ASP A 17 11.70 -0.61 19.99
N LYS A 18 11.99 -1.37 21.04
CA LYS A 18 11.95 -0.91 22.44
C LYS A 18 12.85 0.29 22.71
N GLU A 19 13.88 0.50 21.89
CA GLU A 19 14.79 1.66 21.93
C GLU A 19 14.28 2.89 21.17
N GLY A 20 13.08 2.85 20.58
CA GLY A 20 12.55 3.93 19.73
C GLY A 20 13.11 3.97 18.31
N LYS A 21 13.99 3.03 17.94
CA LYS A 21 14.55 2.92 16.59
C LYS A 21 13.61 2.17 15.66
N ARG A 22 13.74 2.42 14.36
CA ARG A 22 12.91 1.77 13.34
C ARG A 22 13.20 0.27 13.25
N ALA A 23 12.16 -0.55 13.43
CA ALA A 23 12.17 -1.97 13.14
C ALA A 23 11.78 -2.22 11.67
N TRP A 24 12.71 -2.72 10.87
CA TRP A 24 12.44 -3.08 9.47
C TRP A 24 11.65 -4.39 9.38
N VAL A 25 10.54 -4.35 8.65
CA VAL A 25 9.69 -5.52 8.43
C VAL A 25 10.16 -6.26 7.18
N PHE A 26 10.45 -7.56 7.33
CA PHE A 26 10.82 -8.46 6.23
C PHE A 26 9.68 -9.46 5.99
N PRO A 27 8.73 -9.15 5.10
CA PRO A 27 7.58 -10.01 4.85
C PRO A 27 7.98 -11.27 4.09
N LYS A 28 7.39 -12.41 4.46
CA LYS A 28 7.50 -13.65 3.68
C LYS A 28 6.63 -13.54 2.43
N ILE A 29 7.07 -14.17 1.33
CA ILE A 29 6.28 -14.20 0.09
C ILE A 29 4.94 -14.92 0.33
N PRO A 30 3.79 -14.23 0.20
CA PRO A 30 2.49 -14.85 0.39
C PRO A 30 2.15 -15.77 -0.79
N LYS A 31 1.49 -16.91 -0.49
CA LYS A 31 0.98 -17.86 -1.49
C LYS A 31 -0.43 -18.30 -1.10
N GLY A 32 -1.34 -18.41 -2.06
CA GLY A 32 -2.69 -18.94 -1.84
C GLY A 32 -3.76 -18.34 -2.75
N LYS A 33 -4.94 -18.98 -2.77
CA LYS A 33 -6.06 -18.60 -3.65
C LYS A 33 -6.52 -17.15 -3.48
N PHE A 34 -6.62 -16.68 -2.23
CA PHE A 34 -7.02 -15.29 -1.94
C PHE A 34 -5.96 -14.27 -2.37
N TYR A 35 -4.67 -14.63 -2.29
CA TYR A 35 -3.59 -13.78 -2.77
C TYR A 35 -3.60 -13.66 -4.30
N GLU A 36 -3.88 -14.75 -5.02
CA GLU A 36 -4.05 -14.71 -6.47
C GLU A 36 -5.22 -13.81 -6.90
N LYS A 37 -6.37 -13.93 -6.23
CA LYS A 37 -7.51 -13.03 -6.47
C LYS A 37 -7.16 -11.57 -6.20
N ARG A 38 -6.46 -11.30 -5.10
CA ARG A 38 -6.01 -9.94 -4.75
C ARG A 38 -5.09 -9.37 -5.81
N LYS A 39 -4.15 -10.18 -6.30
CA LYS A 39 -3.22 -9.81 -7.37
C LYS A 39 -3.94 -9.43 -8.65
N LEU A 40 -4.96 -10.20 -9.05
CA LEU A 40 -5.78 -9.90 -10.22
C LEU A 40 -6.49 -8.54 -10.09
N VAL A 41 -7.16 -8.31 -8.95
CA VAL A 41 -7.85 -7.03 -8.66
C VAL A 41 -6.86 -5.88 -8.68
N SER A 42 -5.69 -6.04 -8.05
CA SER A 42 -4.67 -5.00 -8.02
C SER A 42 -4.10 -4.69 -9.41
N TYR A 43 -3.88 -5.69 -10.27
CA TYR A 43 -3.43 -5.45 -11.64
C TYR A 43 -4.49 -4.75 -12.49
N PHE A 44 -5.76 -5.12 -12.31
CA PHE A 44 -6.86 -4.40 -12.95
C PHE A 44 -6.90 -2.93 -12.52
N LEU A 45 -6.80 -2.65 -11.22
CA LEU A 45 -6.80 -1.28 -10.70
C LEU A 45 -5.57 -0.48 -11.15
N LEU A 46 -4.39 -1.09 -11.19
CA LEU A 46 -3.19 -0.44 -11.71
C LEU A 46 -3.31 -0.17 -13.20
N ALA A 47 -3.79 -1.14 -13.99
CA ALA A 47 -3.99 -0.95 -15.42
C ALA A 47 -4.96 0.21 -15.67
N PHE A 48 -6.08 0.25 -14.94
CA PHE A 48 -7.04 1.35 -15.01
C PHE A 48 -6.40 2.69 -14.64
N LEU A 49 -5.64 2.76 -13.53
CA LEU A 49 -4.97 3.99 -13.09
C LEU A 49 -3.92 4.48 -14.10
N PHE A 50 -3.18 3.57 -14.74
CA PHE A 50 -2.19 3.93 -15.74
C PHE A 50 -2.82 4.28 -17.09
N SER A 51 -3.93 3.66 -17.47
CA SER A 51 -4.58 3.91 -18.76
C SER A 51 -5.52 5.11 -18.74
N ALA A 52 -6.19 5.37 -17.62
CA ALA A 52 -7.22 6.38 -17.51
C ALA A 52 -6.80 7.81 -17.93
N PRO A 53 -5.58 8.33 -17.65
CA PRO A 53 -5.24 9.67 -18.11
C PRO A 53 -4.96 9.72 -19.62
N PHE A 54 -4.63 8.59 -20.27
CA PHE A 54 -4.35 8.56 -21.71
C PHE A 54 -5.58 8.26 -22.57
N ILE A 55 -6.64 7.71 -21.97
CA ILE A 55 -7.90 7.48 -22.67
C ILE A 55 -8.65 8.80 -22.80
N LYS A 56 -9.02 9.15 -24.03
CA LYS A 56 -9.86 10.31 -24.33
C LYS A 56 -11.20 9.84 -24.87
N ILE A 57 -12.28 10.44 -24.38
CA ILE A 57 -13.64 10.21 -24.85
C ILE A 57 -14.19 11.56 -25.29
N ASN A 58 -14.66 11.65 -26.54
CA ASN A 58 -15.22 12.88 -27.13
C ASN A 58 -14.28 14.10 -27.09
N GLY A 59 -12.96 13.87 -27.27
CA GLY A 59 -11.95 14.94 -27.24
C GLY A 59 -11.54 15.39 -25.83
N ASN A 60 -12.25 14.96 -24.78
CA ASN A 60 -11.91 15.23 -23.39
C ASN A 60 -11.17 14.04 -22.76
N GLN A 61 -10.16 14.35 -21.95
CA GLN A 61 -9.47 13.33 -21.15
C GLN A 61 -10.42 12.67 -20.16
N PHE A 62 -10.33 11.34 -20.03
CA PHE A 62 -11.27 10.54 -19.22
C PHE A 62 -11.27 10.95 -17.75
N LEU A 63 -10.10 11.28 -17.19
CA LEU A 63 -9.95 11.88 -15.87
C LEU A 63 -8.91 13.01 -15.95
N LEU A 64 -9.36 14.24 -15.76
CA LEU A 64 -8.50 15.44 -15.70
C LEU A 64 -8.86 16.25 -14.46
N PHE A 65 -7.86 16.55 -13.64
CA PHE A 65 -7.98 17.36 -12.43
C PHE A 65 -7.09 18.59 -12.55
N ASN A 66 -7.36 19.44 -13.53
CA ASN A 66 -6.56 20.63 -13.74
C ASN A 66 -7.04 21.76 -12.83
N VAL A 67 -6.37 21.86 -11.67
CA VAL A 67 -6.64 22.89 -10.66
C VAL A 67 -6.19 24.28 -11.14
N LEU A 68 -5.14 24.36 -11.96
CA LEU A 68 -4.59 25.63 -12.46
C LEU A 68 -5.58 26.32 -13.41
N ASP A 69 -6.12 25.56 -14.37
CA ASP A 69 -7.07 26.07 -15.36
C ASP A 69 -8.53 25.94 -14.92
N ARG A 70 -8.78 25.39 -13.71
CA ARG A 70 -10.13 25.09 -13.16
C ARG A 70 -10.97 24.23 -14.11
N LYS A 71 -10.33 23.31 -14.82
CA LYS A 71 -10.97 22.35 -15.74
C LYS A 71 -10.94 20.97 -15.12
N PHE A 72 -12.12 20.46 -14.78
CA PHE A 72 -12.27 19.11 -14.23
C PHE A 72 -13.03 18.27 -15.25
N ASN A 73 -12.45 17.16 -15.71
CA ASN A 73 -13.15 16.20 -16.55
C ASN A 73 -13.31 14.90 -15.76
N PHE A 74 -14.55 14.45 -15.59
CA PHE A 74 -14.85 13.14 -15.01
C PHE A 74 -15.55 12.28 -16.06
N PHE A 75 -15.03 11.08 -16.30
CA PHE A 75 -15.55 10.13 -17.28
C PHE A 75 -15.71 10.71 -18.70
N GLY A 76 -14.88 11.68 -19.07
CA GLY A 76 -14.95 12.39 -20.36
C GLY A 76 -15.97 13.53 -20.44
N PHE A 77 -16.70 13.81 -19.36
CA PHE A 77 -17.59 14.97 -19.27
C PHE A 77 -16.87 16.16 -18.60
N PRO A 78 -16.86 17.35 -19.23
CA PRO A 78 -16.29 18.54 -18.64
C PRO A 78 -17.24 19.10 -17.57
N PHE A 79 -16.73 19.25 -16.35
CA PHE A 79 -17.42 19.89 -15.23
C PHE A 79 -17.03 21.36 -15.16
N TRP A 80 -18.05 22.21 -15.24
CA TRP A 80 -17.88 23.64 -15.07
C TRP A 80 -18.02 24.03 -13.58
N PRO A 81 -17.49 25.18 -13.15
CA PRO A 81 -17.59 25.63 -11.75
C PRO A 81 -19.04 25.73 -11.22
N GLN A 82 -20.03 25.96 -12.09
CA GLN A 82 -21.45 25.99 -11.74
C GLN A 82 -21.95 24.60 -11.26
N ASP A 83 -21.37 23.53 -11.80
CA ASP A 83 -21.70 22.14 -11.48
C ASP A 83 -20.92 21.61 -10.27
N PHE A 84 -20.20 22.48 -9.55
CA PHE A 84 -19.40 22.09 -8.39
C PHE A 84 -20.24 21.43 -7.29
N HIS A 85 -21.53 21.77 -7.19
CA HIS A 85 -22.45 21.12 -6.26
C HIS A 85 -22.58 19.60 -6.51
N LEU A 86 -22.52 19.14 -7.77
CA LEU A 86 -22.50 17.71 -8.11
C LEU A 86 -21.24 17.03 -7.58
N VAL A 87 -20.08 17.69 -7.67
CA VAL A 87 -18.83 17.19 -7.11
C VAL A 87 -18.94 17.05 -5.60
N VAL A 88 -19.47 18.06 -4.90
CA VAL A 88 -19.65 18.01 -3.44
C VAL A 88 -20.60 16.88 -3.03
N ILE A 89 -21.75 16.73 -3.69
CA ILE A 89 -22.70 15.65 -3.43
C ILE A 89 -22.03 14.29 -3.65
N SER A 90 -21.30 14.12 -4.76
CA SER A 90 -20.59 12.87 -5.05
C SER A 90 -19.51 12.55 -4.00
N MET A 91 -18.81 13.57 -3.49
CA MET A 91 -17.80 13.44 -2.44
C MET A 91 -18.45 12.99 -1.13
N ILE A 92 -19.58 13.60 -0.73
CA ILE A 92 -20.32 13.21 0.48
C ILE A 92 -20.81 11.77 0.36
N VAL A 93 -21.44 11.41 -0.75
CA VAL A 93 -21.89 10.03 -1.01
C VAL A 93 -20.70 9.06 -0.95
N GLY A 94 -19.56 9.42 -1.54
CA GLY A 94 -18.34 8.61 -1.49
C GLY A 94 -17.81 8.40 -0.07
N VAL A 95 -17.74 9.45 0.75
CA VAL A 95 -17.30 9.37 2.16
C VAL A 95 -18.25 8.50 2.98
N VAL A 96 -19.57 8.68 2.83
CA VAL A 96 -20.58 7.87 3.52
C VAL A 96 -20.49 6.41 3.08
N PHE A 97 -20.37 6.15 1.78
CA PHE A 97 -20.22 4.81 1.23
C PHE A 97 -18.98 4.10 1.80
N VAL A 98 -17.81 4.76 1.75
CA VAL A 98 -16.57 4.19 2.31
C VAL A 98 -16.70 3.96 3.81
N THR A 99 -17.35 4.88 4.54
CA THR A 99 -17.59 4.74 5.98
C THR A 99 -18.45 3.52 6.28
N LEU A 100 -19.61 3.37 5.63
CA LEU A 100 -20.49 2.22 5.80
C LEU A 100 -19.81 0.91 5.39
N PHE A 101 -19.06 0.92 4.29
CA PHE A 101 -18.27 -0.23 3.86
C PHE A 101 -17.23 -0.62 4.92
N THR A 102 -16.60 0.36 5.56
CA THR A 102 -15.63 0.16 6.63
C THR A 102 -16.27 -0.47 7.87
N VAL A 103 -17.45 -0.01 8.26
CA VAL A 103 -18.17 -0.56 9.42
C VAL A 103 -18.53 -2.03 9.18
N ALA A 104 -18.89 -2.41 7.94
CA ALA A 104 -19.25 -3.78 7.61
C ALA A 104 -18.02 -4.71 7.40
N PHE A 105 -17.04 -4.25 6.64
CA PHE A 105 -15.94 -5.07 6.10
C PHE A 105 -14.56 -4.71 6.66
N GLY A 106 -14.49 -3.77 7.60
CA GLY A 106 -13.29 -3.37 8.30
C GLY A 106 -12.14 -2.97 7.37
N ARG A 107 -11.00 -3.65 7.52
CA ARG A 107 -9.75 -3.34 6.81
C ARG A 107 -9.65 -3.94 5.39
N ILE A 108 -10.72 -4.54 4.87
CA ILE A 108 -10.71 -5.12 3.51
C ILE A 108 -10.39 -4.04 2.46
N PHE A 109 -10.93 -2.82 2.59
CA PHE A 109 -10.62 -1.71 1.68
C PHE A 109 -9.12 -1.38 1.65
N CYS A 110 -8.53 -1.19 2.84
CA CYS A 110 -7.09 -0.96 3.02
C CYS A 110 -6.23 -2.06 2.41
N GLY A 111 -6.67 -3.32 2.48
CA GLY A 111 -5.93 -4.45 1.92
C GLY A 111 -6.04 -4.58 0.40
N TRP A 112 -7.22 -4.35 -0.18
CA TRP A 112 -7.53 -4.74 -1.57
C TRP A 112 -7.53 -3.59 -2.56
N ILE A 113 -7.98 -2.40 -2.14
CA ILE A 113 -8.26 -1.28 -3.04
C ILE A 113 -7.29 -0.12 -2.79
N CYS A 114 -6.78 0.03 -1.58
CA CYS A 114 -5.91 1.15 -1.21
C CYS A 114 -4.69 1.29 -2.15
N PRO A 115 -4.50 2.45 -2.80
CA PRO A 115 -3.42 2.65 -3.75
C PRO A 115 -2.05 2.49 -3.09
N GLN A 116 -1.89 2.98 -1.85
CA GLN A 116 -0.65 2.83 -1.09
C GLN A 116 -0.24 1.36 -0.95
N THR A 117 -1.19 0.49 -0.60
CA THR A 117 -0.94 -0.94 -0.42
C THR A 117 -0.72 -1.65 -1.74
N ILE A 118 -1.48 -1.31 -2.78
CA ILE A 118 -1.33 -1.90 -4.12
C ILE A 118 0.06 -1.61 -4.68
N PHE A 119 0.50 -0.35 -4.68
CA PHE A 119 1.84 0.01 -5.15
C PHE A 119 2.92 -0.69 -4.34
N MET A 120 2.82 -0.62 -3.01
CA MET A 120 3.84 -1.20 -2.14
C MET A 120 3.93 -2.73 -2.32
N GLU A 121 2.81 -3.45 -2.33
CA GLU A 121 2.81 -4.91 -2.37
C GLU A 121 3.02 -5.51 -3.76
N MET A 122 2.39 -4.92 -4.79
CA MET A 122 2.40 -5.49 -6.15
C MET A 122 3.56 -4.99 -7.01
N VAL A 123 4.10 -3.80 -6.72
CA VAL A 123 5.20 -3.20 -7.48
C VAL A 123 6.50 -3.27 -6.67
N PHE A 124 6.62 -2.47 -5.61
CA PHE A 124 7.89 -2.30 -4.89
C PHE A 124 8.38 -3.58 -4.19
N ARG A 125 7.49 -4.28 -3.49
CA ARG A 125 7.85 -5.51 -2.77
C ARG A 125 8.18 -6.67 -3.72
N ARG A 126 7.51 -6.76 -4.87
CA ARG A 126 7.79 -7.76 -5.92
C ARG A 126 9.20 -7.61 -6.47
N ILE A 127 9.61 -6.37 -6.72
CA ILE A 127 10.96 -6.02 -7.17
C ILE A 127 11.97 -6.27 -6.07
N GLU A 128 11.64 -5.95 -4.82
CA GLU A 128 12.50 -6.26 -3.69
C GLU A 128 12.72 -7.78 -3.53
N PHE A 129 11.69 -8.60 -3.72
CA PHE A 129 11.85 -10.06 -3.71
C PHE A 129 12.70 -10.56 -4.89
N TRP A 130 12.64 -9.89 -6.03
CA TRP A 130 13.46 -10.23 -7.19
C TRP A 130 14.95 -9.89 -6.99
N ILE A 131 15.26 -8.79 -6.29
CA ILE A 131 16.64 -8.34 -6.05
C ILE A 131 17.24 -8.93 -4.76
N ASP A 132 16.52 -8.84 -3.64
CA ASP A 132 17.01 -9.21 -2.30
C ASP A 132 16.63 -10.65 -1.90
N GLY A 133 15.65 -11.28 -2.56
CA GLY A 133 15.17 -12.64 -2.28
C GLY A 133 14.07 -12.73 -1.21
N ASP A 134 13.80 -13.95 -0.70
CA ASP A 134 12.79 -14.20 0.35
C ASP A 134 13.22 -13.65 1.72
N ARG A 135 12.32 -13.66 2.72
CA ARG A 135 12.53 -13.13 4.08
C ARG A 135 13.89 -13.50 4.68
N GLY A 136 14.29 -14.77 4.57
CA GLY A 136 15.58 -15.24 5.12
C GLY A 136 16.79 -14.60 4.44
N ALA A 137 16.75 -14.44 3.12
CA ALA A 137 17.81 -13.79 2.35
C ALA A 137 17.89 -12.29 2.68
N GLN A 138 16.74 -11.62 2.81
CA GLN A 138 16.67 -10.21 3.20
C GLN A 138 17.26 -9.97 4.60
N MET A 139 16.88 -10.81 5.57
CA MET A 139 17.41 -10.72 6.94
C MET A 139 18.92 -10.97 6.99
N ARG A 140 19.42 -11.95 6.22
CA ARG A 140 20.86 -12.22 6.12
C ARG A 140 21.61 -11.04 5.49
N LEU A 141 21.08 -10.49 4.39
CA LEU A 141 21.66 -9.34 3.70
C LEU A 141 21.66 -8.07 4.58
N ALA A 142 20.64 -7.90 5.43
CA ALA A 142 20.59 -6.81 6.39
C ALA A 142 21.71 -6.93 7.43
N LYS A 143 21.96 -8.13 7.97
CA LYS A 143 22.99 -8.40 8.97
C LYS A 143 24.42 -8.51 8.42
N GLN A 144 24.58 -8.79 7.13
CA GLN A 144 25.89 -8.92 6.49
C GLN A 144 26.63 -7.57 6.46
N GLU A 145 27.96 -7.60 6.53
CA GLU A 145 28.80 -6.42 6.34
C GLU A 145 28.68 -5.83 4.92
N TRP A 146 29.13 -4.59 4.74
CA TRP A 146 29.11 -3.89 3.45
C TRP A 146 30.12 -4.50 2.47
N ASN A 147 29.73 -5.60 1.84
CA ASN A 147 30.50 -6.23 0.76
C ASN A 147 30.02 -5.74 -0.63
N ALA A 148 30.82 -5.94 -1.67
CA ALA A 148 30.52 -5.56 -3.06
C ALA A 148 29.17 -6.11 -3.55
N GLU A 149 28.81 -7.33 -3.15
CA GLU A 149 27.49 -7.92 -3.47
C GLU A 149 26.33 -7.13 -2.84
N LYS A 150 26.48 -6.72 -1.57
CA LYS A 150 25.47 -5.95 -0.84
C LYS A 150 25.31 -4.56 -1.45
N ILE A 151 26.42 -3.91 -1.80
CA ILE A 151 26.41 -2.61 -2.47
C ILE A 151 25.68 -2.71 -3.81
N ARG A 152 26.02 -3.71 -4.64
CA ARG A 152 25.35 -3.91 -5.94
C ARG A 152 23.84 -4.08 -5.78
N LYS A 153 23.40 -4.98 -4.90
CA LYS A 153 21.96 -5.22 -4.66
C LYS A 153 21.23 -3.97 -4.17
N ARG A 154 21.83 -3.21 -3.25
CA ARG A 154 21.23 -1.97 -2.71
C ARG A 154 21.15 -0.87 -3.75
N VAL A 155 22.22 -0.63 -4.51
CA VAL A 155 22.26 0.36 -5.58
C VAL A 155 21.27 0.01 -6.68
N THR A 156 21.24 -1.25 -7.14
CA THR A 156 20.24 -1.70 -8.11
C THR A 156 18.82 -1.47 -7.59
N LYS A 157 18.54 -1.77 -6.31
CA LYS A 157 17.23 -1.50 -5.72
C LYS A 157 16.86 -0.02 -5.74
N TRP A 158 17.77 0.87 -5.32
CA TRP A 158 17.51 2.31 -5.31
C TRP A 158 17.27 2.87 -6.71
N ILE A 159 18.08 2.46 -7.69
CA ILE A 159 17.92 2.88 -9.09
C ILE A 159 16.56 2.42 -9.64
N VAL A 160 16.20 1.14 -9.47
CA VAL A 160 14.92 0.62 -9.97
C VAL A 160 13.74 1.32 -9.29
N PHE A 161 13.83 1.55 -7.98
CA PHE A 161 12.78 2.25 -7.23
C PHE A 161 12.63 3.70 -7.69
N PHE A 162 13.75 4.38 -7.98
CA PHE A 162 13.73 5.74 -8.51
C PHE A 162 13.09 5.79 -9.89
N ILE A 163 13.50 4.91 -10.83
CA ILE A 163 12.93 4.85 -12.18
C ILE A 163 11.42 4.62 -12.14
N ILE A 164 10.95 3.69 -11.31
CA ILE A 164 9.51 3.40 -11.19
C ILE A 164 8.76 4.57 -10.56
N SER A 165 9.33 5.19 -9.53
CA SER A 165 8.74 6.37 -8.91
C SER A 165 8.62 7.52 -9.91
N PHE A 166 9.62 7.69 -10.78
CA PHE A 166 9.61 8.69 -11.84
C PHE A 166 8.54 8.40 -12.89
N LEU A 167 8.39 7.15 -13.34
CA LEU A 167 7.33 6.75 -14.27
C LEU A 167 5.93 7.00 -13.68
N ILE A 168 5.72 6.62 -12.42
CA ILE A 168 4.44 6.85 -11.74
C ILE A 168 4.18 8.35 -11.58
N ALA A 169 5.19 9.13 -11.18
CA ALA A 169 5.07 10.58 -11.07
C ALA A 169 4.63 11.24 -12.39
N ASN A 170 5.15 10.78 -13.53
CA ASN A 170 4.72 11.27 -14.85
C ASN A 170 3.25 10.98 -15.13
N VAL A 171 2.77 9.79 -14.75
CA VAL A 171 1.35 9.42 -14.92
C VAL A 171 0.47 10.29 -14.02
N PHE A 172 0.85 10.50 -12.76
CA PHE A 172 0.13 11.41 -11.87
C PHE A 172 0.14 12.85 -12.38
N LEU A 173 1.25 13.30 -12.97
CA LEU A 173 1.31 14.62 -13.62
C LEU A 173 0.33 14.71 -14.79
N ALA A 174 0.15 13.63 -15.57
CA ALA A 174 -0.83 13.58 -16.66
C ALA A 174 -2.28 13.71 -16.16
N TYR A 175 -2.59 13.33 -14.92
CA TYR A 175 -3.89 13.62 -14.31
C TYR A 175 -4.09 15.10 -13.96
N LEU A 176 -3.01 15.84 -13.64
CA LEU A 176 -3.09 17.23 -13.22
C LEU A 176 -3.05 18.19 -14.41
N VAL A 177 -2.06 18.02 -15.30
CA VAL A 177 -1.79 18.96 -16.41
C VAL A 177 -2.42 18.46 -17.72
N GLY A 178 -2.70 17.16 -17.82
CA GLY A 178 -3.23 16.51 -19.01
C GLY A 178 -2.19 15.66 -19.73
N SER A 179 -2.64 14.60 -20.41
CA SER A 179 -1.74 13.63 -21.08
C SER A 179 -0.96 14.27 -22.23
N ASP A 180 -1.56 15.21 -22.95
CA ASP A 180 -0.96 15.85 -24.12
C ASP A 180 0.23 16.71 -23.74
N HIS A 181 0.07 17.55 -22.71
CA HIS A 181 1.16 18.36 -22.19
C HIS A 181 2.32 17.51 -21.66
N VAL A 182 2.03 16.36 -21.02
CA VAL A 182 3.10 15.45 -20.57
C VAL A 182 3.80 14.79 -21.76
N LEU A 183 3.06 14.36 -22.79
CA LEU A 183 3.63 13.76 -24.01
C LEU A 183 4.45 14.77 -24.82
N GLU A 184 4.00 16.02 -24.92
CA GLU A 184 4.74 17.13 -25.53
C GLU A 184 6.02 17.42 -24.75
N MET A 185 5.96 17.47 -23.42
CA MET A 185 7.15 17.66 -22.57
C MET A 185 8.21 16.59 -22.77
N VAL A 186 7.80 15.33 -22.95
CA VAL A 186 8.72 14.23 -23.24
C VAL A 186 9.34 14.38 -24.64
N LYS A 187 8.60 14.95 -25.60
CA LYS A 187 9.07 15.16 -26.99
C LYS A 187 9.97 16.40 -27.14
N GLU A 188 9.63 17.51 -26.48
CA GLU A 188 10.35 18.78 -26.54
C GLU A 188 11.63 18.78 -25.68
N GLY A 189 11.73 17.81 -24.77
CA GLY A 189 12.88 17.64 -23.90
C GLY A 189 12.79 18.44 -22.60
N PRO A 190 13.53 18.04 -21.56
CA PRO A 190 13.37 18.53 -20.19
C PRO A 190 13.73 20.03 -20.01
N PHE A 191 14.41 20.65 -20.97
CA PHE A 191 14.96 22.00 -20.83
C PHE A 191 14.00 23.14 -21.19
N HIS A 192 12.89 22.86 -21.90
CA HIS A 192 11.93 23.91 -22.29
C HIS A 192 10.92 24.26 -21.18
N ASN A 193 10.68 23.35 -20.23
CA ASN A 193 9.67 23.51 -19.16
C ASN A 193 10.28 23.29 -17.77
N THR A 194 11.28 24.10 -17.41
CA THR A 194 12.05 23.98 -16.15
C THR A 194 11.17 23.96 -14.90
N ASN A 195 10.11 24.77 -14.84
CA ASN A 195 9.21 24.81 -13.68
C ASN A 195 8.47 23.48 -13.48
N THR A 196 7.94 22.90 -14.57
CA THR A 196 7.21 21.64 -14.50
C THR A 196 8.15 20.46 -14.26
N LEU A 197 9.38 20.52 -14.79
CA LEU A 197 10.42 19.53 -14.50
C LEU A 197 10.80 19.55 -13.01
N ILE A 198 10.99 20.72 -12.41
CA ILE A 198 11.28 20.85 -10.98
C ILE A 198 10.12 20.26 -10.16
N ALA A 199 8.88 20.61 -10.49
CA ALA A 199 7.70 20.05 -9.81
C ALA A 199 7.63 18.52 -9.95
N LEU A 200 7.92 17.97 -11.13
CA LEU A 200 7.98 16.54 -11.38
C LEU A 200 9.09 15.86 -10.56
N LEU A 201 10.28 16.46 -10.47
CA LEU A 201 11.39 15.92 -9.69
C LEU A 201 11.09 15.95 -8.19
N ILE A 202 10.50 17.02 -7.68
CA ILE A 202 10.06 17.11 -6.28
C ILE A 202 9.00 16.04 -6.00
N PHE A 203 7.99 15.92 -6.86
CA PHE A 203 6.94 14.92 -6.70
C PHE A 203 7.50 13.49 -6.76
N THR A 204 8.43 13.24 -7.69
CA THR A 204 9.17 11.97 -7.79
C THR A 204 9.97 11.69 -6.52
N ALA A 205 10.67 12.69 -5.97
CA ALA A 205 11.47 12.52 -4.75
C ALA A 205 10.60 12.21 -3.53
N VAL A 206 9.45 12.90 -3.39
CA VAL A 206 8.48 12.62 -2.32
C VAL A 206 7.90 11.22 -2.48
N PHE A 207 7.47 10.85 -3.70
CA PHE A 207 6.93 9.53 -3.99
C PHE A 207 7.96 8.43 -3.70
N TYR A 208 9.20 8.62 -4.17
CA TYR A 208 10.31 7.73 -3.88
C TYR A 208 10.55 7.60 -2.38
N PHE A 209 10.57 8.71 -1.63
CA PHE A 209 10.75 8.68 -0.18
C PHE A 209 9.62 7.91 0.52
N VAL A 210 8.38 8.08 0.08
CA VAL A 210 7.23 7.34 0.62
C VAL A 210 7.38 5.84 0.43
N PHE A 211 7.76 5.35 -0.75
CA PHE A 211 7.81 3.91 -1.03
C PHE A 211 9.15 3.24 -0.71
N ALA A 212 10.26 3.98 -0.76
CA ALA A 212 11.58 3.48 -0.38
C ALA A 212 11.80 3.54 1.13
N TRP A 213 11.37 4.63 1.78
CA TRP A 213 11.58 4.85 3.20
C TRP A 213 10.32 4.60 4.01
N LEU A 214 9.25 5.41 3.94
CA LEU A 214 8.13 5.29 4.88
C LEU A 214 7.38 3.95 4.80
N ARG A 215 7.16 3.43 3.59
CA ARG A 215 6.53 2.13 3.31
C ARG A 215 5.21 1.95 4.07
N GLU A 216 5.13 0.96 4.94
CA GLU A 216 3.94 0.64 5.75
C GLU A 216 3.66 1.68 6.84
N GLN A 217 4.64 2.51 7.22
CA GLN A 217 4.44 3.56 8.23
C GLN A 217 3.50 4.65 7.74
N VAL A 218 3.35 4.85 6.42
CA VAL A 218 2.36 5.79 5.88
C VAL A 218 0.95 5.45 6.34
N CYS A 219 0.59 4.17 6.38
CA CYS A 219 -0.74 3.74 6.78
C CYS A 219 -1.03 4.00 8.28
N ILE A 220 0.02 4.12 9.10
CA ILE A 220 -0.09 4.33 10.55
C ILE A 220 0.02 5.82 10.89
N ILE A 221 0.96 6.52 10.26
CA ILE A 221 1.34 7.90 10.61
C ILE A 221 0.59 8.93 9.77
N ALA A 222 0.55 8.73 8.44
CA ALA A 222 0.10 9.76 7.51
C ALA A 222 -1.33 9.54 6.98
N CYS A 223 -1.83 8.30 7.02
CA CYS A 223 -3.14 7.96 6.47
C CYS A 223 -4.27 8.35 7.45
N PRO A 224 -5.08 9.39 7.14
CA PRO A 224 -6.18 9.78 8.01
C PRO A 224 -7.24 8.67 8.09
N TYR A 225 -7.45 7.95 6.98
CA TYR A 225 -8.39 6.85 6.90
C TYR A 225 -8.02 5.71 7.86
N GLY A 226 -6.75 5.28 7.89
CA GLY A 226 -6.27 4.23 8.80
C GLY A 226 -6.52 4.58 10.28
N ARG A 227 -6.41 5.87 10.63
CA ARG A 227 -6.70 6.37 11.98
C ARG A 227 -8.21 6.41 12.27
N MET A 228 -9.02 6.92 11.33
CA MET A 228 -10.48 6.95 11.47
C MET A 228 -11.09 5.54 11.58
N GLN A 229 -10.50 4.54 10.92
CA GLN A 229 -10.93 3.15 11.07
C GLN A 229 -10.90 2.69 12.52
N GLY A 230 -10.00 3.20 13.38
CA GLY A 230 -9.97 2.83 14.79
C GLY A 230 -11.25 3.17 15.56
N VAL A 231 -12.01 4.18 15.12
CA VAL A 231 -13.26 4.64 15.75
C VAL A 231 -14.49 4.01 15.08
N LEU A 232 -14.38 3.62 13.81
CA LEU A 232 -15.49 3.08 13.02
C LEU A 232 -15.67 1.55 13.18
N LEU A 233 -14.69 0.86 13.73
CA LEU A 233 -14.75 -0.59 13.94
C LEU A 233 -15.55 -0.91 15.21
N ASP A 234 -16.48 -1.85 15.10
CA ASP A 234 -17.25 -2.41 16.21
C ASP A 234 -16.98 -3.93 16.35
N ASN A 235 -17.42 -4.53 17.45
CA ASN A 235 -17.30 -5.96 17.74
C ASN A 235 -17.95 -6.87 16.68
N LYS A 236 -18.88 -6.33 15.90
CA LYS A 236 -19.55 -7.03 14.80
C LYS A 236 -18.84 -6.85 13.44
N THR A 237 -17.84 -5.98 13.35
CA THR A 237 -17.14 -5.71 12.09
C THR A 237 -16.22 -6.88 11.74
N ILE A 238 -16.27 -7.31 10.47
CA ILE A 238 -15.37 -8.35 9.98
C ILE A 238 -13.95 -7.79 9.92
N ASN A 239 -13.08 -8.28 10.80
CA ASN A 239 -11.68 -7.87 10.85
C ASN A 239 -10.73 -9.06 10.64
N VAL A 240 -9.62 -8.82 9.97
CA VAL A 240 -8.57 -9.84 9.76
C VAL A 240 -7.64 -9.81 10.96
N ALA A 241 -7.95 -10.63 11.95
CA ALA A 241 -7.18 -10.78 13.18
C ALA A 241 -6.80 -12.25 13.43
N HIS A 242 -5.97 -12.49 14.44
CA HIS A 242 -5.71 -13.85 14.90
C HIS A 242 -7.01 -14.44 15.46
N ASP A 243 -7.45 -15.56 14.87
CA ASP A 243 -8.58 -16.32 15.38
C ASP A 243 -8.11 -17.15 16.58
N TYR A 244 -8.38 -16.66 17.79
CA TYR A 244 -7.97 -17.32 19.03
C TYR A 244 -8.64 -18.68 19.23
N VAL A 245 -9.90 -18.83 18.79
CA VAL A 245 -10.66 -20.08 18.96
C VAL A 245 -10.03 -21.19 18.10
N ARG A 246 -9.72 -20.89 16.84
CA ARG A 246 -9.05 -21.83 15.94
C ARG A 246 -7.57 -22.00 16.24
N GLY A 247 -6.91 -20.90 16.57
CA GLY A 247 -5.45 -20.81 16.73
C GLY A 247 -4.95 -21.50 18.00
N GLU A 248 -5.58 -21.22 19.14
CA GLU A 248 -5.19 -21.78 20.44
C GLU A 248 -5.81 -23.16 20.68
N GLY A 249 -7.07 -23.37 20.28
CA GLY A 249 -7.82 -24.58 20.61
C GLY A 249 -8.08 -24.73 22.11
N GLU A 250 -8.65 -25.86 22.54
CA GLU A 250 -9.00 -26.09 23.96
C GLU A 250 -7.78 -26.36 24.84
N LYS A 251 -6.76 -27.08 24.32
CA LYS A 251 -5.54 -27.44 25.06
C LYS A 251 -4.36 -26.51 24.78
N GLY A 252 -4.57 -25.43 24.04
CA GLY A 252 -3.54 -24.46 23.69
C GLY A 252 -2.63 -24.87 22.53
N ARG A 253 -1.63 -24.02 22.26
CA ARG A 253 -0.66 -24.21 21.17
C ARG A 253 0.21 -25.43 21.43
N ALA A 254 0.44 -26.21 20.38
CA ALA A 254 1.36 -27.34 20.41
C ALA A 254 2.21 -27.39 19.15
N LYS A 255 3.47 -27.82 19.27
CA LYS A 255 4.36 -28.03 18.12
C LYS A 255 3.74 -29.02 17.12
N PHE A 256 4.10 -28.87 15.85
CA PHE A 256 3.60 -29.74 14.80
C PHE A 256 4.18 -31.16 14.93
N ASN A 257 3.32 -32.17 15.09
CA ASN A 257 3.67 -33.58 15.07
C ASN A 257 2.80 -34.29 14.01
N LYS A 258 3.43 -34.95 13.03
CA LYS A 258 2.73 -35.65 11.93
C LYS A 258 2.02 -36.93 12.38
N LYS A 259 2.38 -37.49 13.53
CA LYS A 259 1.85 -38.75 14.05
C LYS A 259 0.57 -38.59 14.88
N GLU A 260 0.10 -37.37 15.04
CA GLU A 260 -1.01 -37.03 15.94
C GLU A 260 -2.12 -36.31 15.18
N ASP A 261 -3.37 -36.72 15.39
CA ASP A 261 -4.52 -35.94 14.94
C ASP A 261 -4.78 -34.80 15.93
N ARG A 262 -4.47 -33.57 15.48
CA ARG A 262 -4.56 -32.36 16.31
C ARG A 262 -6.00 -32.02 16.69
N LYS A 263 -6.96 -32.33 15.82
CA LYS A 263 -8.38 -32.07 16.08
C LYS A 263 -8.89 -32.94 17.22
N VAL A 264 -8.50 -34.22 17.20
CA VAL A 264 -8.87 -35.20 18.25
C VAL A 264 -8.22 -34.85 19.59
N LEU A 265 -6.99 -34.33 19.57
CA LEU A 265 -6.26 -33.95 20.79
C LEU A 265 -6.67 -32.58 21.36
N GLY A 266 -7.56 -31.83 20.70
CA GLY A 266 -7.98 -30.49 21.11
C GLY A 266 -6.87 -29.44 21.00
N LYS A 267 -5.85 -29.69 20.17
CA LYS A 267 -4.72 -28.78 19.94
C LYS A 267 -5.08 -27.79 18.82
N GLY A 268 -4.85 -26.50 19.04
CA GLY A 268 -5.13 -25.48 18.03
C GLY A 268 -4.27 -25.60 16.76
N ASP A 269 -4.71 -24.92 15.70
CA ASP A 269 -4.00 -24.87 14.41
C ASP A 269 -2.68 -24.09 14.50
N CYS A 270 -2.51 -23.22 15.51
CA CYS A 270 -1.26 -22.50 15.72
C CYS A 270 -0.19 -23.44 16.30
N ILE A 271 0.93 -23.57 15.58
CA ILE A 271 2.07 -24.43 15.97
C ILE A 271 3.18 -23.65 16.70
N ASP A 272 2.91 -22.40 17.08
CA ASP A 272 3.84 -21.49 17.76
C ASP A 272 5.20 -21.33 17.05
N CYS A 273 5.19 -21.33 15.72
CA CYS A 273 6.42 -21.23 14.91
C CYS A 273 6.99 -19.81 14.81
N LYS A 274 6.32 -18.82 15.43
CA LYS A 274 6.67 -17.38 15.39
C LYS A 274 6.85 -16.81 13.98
N GLN A 275 6.19 -17.40 12.98
CA GLN A 275 6.22 -16.89 11.61
C GLN A 275 5.21 -15.76 11.37
N CYS A 276 4.09 -15.77 12.10
CA CYS A 276 3.00 -14.80 11.95
C CYS A 276 3.09 -13.64 12.96
N VAL A 277 3.29 -13.96 14.24
CA VAL A 277 3.45 -13.01 15.35
C VAL A 277 4.55 -13.55 16.26
N HIS A 278 5.40 -12.68 16.79
CA HIS A 278 6.57 -13.01 17.60
C HIS A 278 6.28 -12.98 19.10
#